data_AF-S4S782-F1
#
_entry.id   AF-S4S782-F1
#
_cell.length_a   1.000
_cell.length_b   1.000
_cell.length_c   1.000
_cell.angle_alpha   90.00
_cell.angle_beta   90.00
_cell.angle_gamma   90.00
#
_symmetry.space_group_name_H-M   'P 1'
#
loop_
_entity.id
_entity.type
_entity.pdbx_description
1 polymer ?
#
loop_
_entity_poly.entity_id
_entity_poly.type
_entity_poly.pdbx_seq_one_letter_code
_entity_poly.pdbx_strand_id
1 'polypeptide(L)'
;EIRQFASALMDRMNITRVEDAGWEKNGVSAEKEEEEGTEKKKREEYIVVFSRSSTRLILNEAEVILALAQEFQMRVVTVSLEEQSFPAIVQVLSRASMLVSMHGAQLISSLFLPCGAVVVELFPYAVNPEQYTPYKTLASLPGMDLHYAAWRNTIEENTVAHPDRPWDQGGIAHLDKEEQQRILASRDVPRHLCCRNPEWLYRIYQDTRVDVPSLLELLRENLKTRPSLRKARPVSTVHPGRVRQAQCLTSVQAANEAKLTVSWQ
;
A
#
# COMPACT_ATOMS: atom_id res chain seq x y z
N GLU A 1 -13.88 2.34 14.86
CA GLU A 1 -13.79 2.32 13.38
C GLU A 1 -12.34 2.28 12.94
N ILE A 2 -12.04 1.81 11.72
CA ILE A 2 -10.65 1.65 11.23
C ILE A 2 -9.87 2.98 11.20
N ARG A 3 -10.54 4.11 10.96
CA ARG A 3 -9.94 5.44 11.05
C ARG A 3 -9.59 5.87 12.47
N GLN A 4 -10.39 5.50 13.46
CA GLN A 4 -10.07 5.73 14.87
C GLN A 4 -8.87 4.89 15.29
N PHE A 5 -8.77 3.65 14.79
CA PHE A 5 -7.58 2.81 15.02
C PHE A 5 -6.32 3.45 14.42
N ALA A 6 -6.38 3.93 13.18
CA ALA A 6 -5.28 4.66 12.56
C ALA A 6 -4.89 5.92 13.36
N SER A 7 -5.87 6.70 13.82
CA SER A 7 -5.66 7.89 14.65
C SER A 7 -4.96 7.54 15.96
N ALA A 8 -5.48 6.57 16.70
CA ALA A 8 -4.90 6.13 17.96
C ALA A 8 -3.45 5.62 17.81
N LEU A 9 -3.13 4.98 16.68
CA LEU A 9 -1.76 4.59 16.36
C LEU A 9 -0.87 5.79 16.06
N MET A 10 -1.34 6.78 15.29
CA MET A 10 -0.60 8.00 15.01
C MET A 10 -0.34 8.82 16.28
N ASP A 11 -1.32 8.90 17.18
CA ASP A 11 -1.16 9.57 18.48
C ASP A 11 -0.05 8.92 19.31
N ARG A 12 0.01 7.58 19.33
CA ARG A 12 1.10 6.84 19.99
C ARG A 12 2.47 7.02 19.32
N MET A 13 2.48 7.47 18.07
CA MET A 13 3.69 7.83 17.32
C MET A 13 4.01 9.33 17.39
N ASN A 14 3.26 10.12 18.18
CA ASN A 14 3.34 11.59 18.24
C ASN A 14 3.11 12.29 16.88
N ILE A 15 2.26 11.70 16.04
CA ILE A 15 1.92 12.22 14.71
C ILE A 15 0.54 12.85 14.79
N THR A 16 0.47 14.18 14.66
CA THR A 16 -0.82 14.88 14.61
C THR A 16 -1.33 14.94 13.17
N ARG A 17 -2.56 14.47 12.97
CA ARG A 17 -3.31 14.85 11.76
C ARG A 17 -3.64 16.34 11.91
N VAL A 18 -3.21 17.14 10.95
CA VAL A 18 -3.80 18.47 10.79
C VAL A 18 -5.19 18.20 10.24
N GLU A 19 -6.17 18.11 11.13
CA GLU A 19 -7.57 18.07 10.73
C GLU A 19 -7.82 19.25 9.78
N ASP A 20 -8.63 19.01 8.76
CA ASP A 20 -9.15 20.08 7.92
C ASP A 20 -9.90 21.05 8.83
N ALA A 21 -9.23 22.14 9.21
CA ALA A 21 -9.84 23.23 9.92
C ALA A 21 -11.01 23.75 9.07
N GLY A 22 -12.24 23.41 9.48
CA GLY A 22 -13.46 24.02 8.96
C GLY A 22 -14.53 23.06 8.46
N TRP A 23 -15.03 22.15 9.31
CA TRP A 23 -16.45 21.76 9.22
C TRP A 23 -16.98 21.28 10.58
N GLU A 24 -16.97 22.15 11.57
CA GLU A 24 -17.92 22.04 12.69
C GLU A 24 -18.87 23.23 12.67
N LYS A 25 -20.14 22.87 12.44
CA LYS A 25 -21.35 23.48 12.99
C LYS A 25 -21.37 25.02 13.06
N ASN A 26 -22.07 25.63 12.11
CA ASN A 26 -23.09 26.62 12.45
C ASN A 26 -24.11 26.66 11.32
N GLY A 27 -25.30 26.10 11.58
CA GLY A 27 -26.48 26.46 10.82
C GLY A 27 -27.04 27.73 11.46
N VAL A 28 -26.91 28.87 10.80
CA VAL A 28 -27.84 30.01 10.87
C VAL A 28 -27.74 30.76 9.52
N SER A 29 -28.92 31.17 9.06
CA SER A 29 -29.36 31.95 7.89
C SER A 29 -28.35 32.72 7.02
N ALA A 30 -28.70 32.74 5.73
CA ALA A 30 -28.18 33.60 4.68
C ALA A 30 -28.23 35.09 5.03
N GLU A 31 -27.17 35.82 4.67
CA GLU A 31 -27.21 37.12 3.99
C GLU A 31 -25.80 37.47 3.46
N LYS A 32 -25.77 38.33 2.44
CA LYS A 32 -24.63 38.70 1.59
C LYS A 32 -23.67 39.69 2.28
N GLU A 33 -22.41 39.69 1.84
CA GLU A 33 -21.42 40.80 1.70
C GLU A 33 -20.02 40.22 1.95
N GLU A 34 -19.19 40.08 0.92
CA GLU A 34 -18.19 41.02 0.37
C GLU A 34 -16.76 40.56 0.73
N GLU A 35 -15.83 41.00 -0.10
CA GLU A 35 -14.48 40.47 -0.31
C GLU A 35 -13.57 40.49 0.93
N GLU A 36 -12.96 39.35 1.25
CA GLU A 36 -11.62 39.34 1.82
C GLU A 36 -10.87 38.07 1.40
N GLY A 37 -9.83 38.28 0.57
CA GLY A 37 -8.97 37.24 0.01
C GLY A 37 -8.22 36.49 1.10
N THR A 38 -8.80 35.43 1.62
CA THR A 38 -8.05 34.36 2.26
C THR A 38 -7.53 33.44 1.16
N GLU A 39 -6.26 33.63 0.77
CA GLU A 39 -5.51 32.56 0.11
C GLU A 39 -5.59 31.33 1.02
N LYS A 40 -6.53 30.43 0.73
CA LYS A 40 -6.46 29.04 1.19
C LYS A 40 -5.14 28.53 0.64
N LYS A 41 -4.08 28.58 1.46
CA LYS A 41 -2.76 28.03 1.16
C LYS A 41 -3.00 26.61 0.64
N LYS A 42 -2.93 26.45 -0.68
CA LYS A 42 -3.26 25.18 -1.34
C LYS A 42 -2.29 24.18 -0.74
N ARG A 43 -2.80 23.21 0.03
CA ARG A 43 -1.96 22.18 0.64
C ARG A 43 -1.10 21.61 -0.47
N GLU A 44 0.21 21.59 -0.28
CA GLU A 44 1.12 20.94 -1.24
C GLU A 44 0.74 19.47 -1.30
N GLU A 45 0.09 19.09 -2.38
CA GLU A 45 -0.26 17.72 -2.63
C GLU A 45 0.97 17.00 -3.21
N TYR A 46 1.23 15.80 -2.74
CA TYR A 46 2.35 14.99 -3.22
C TYR A 46 2.01 13.51 -3.29
N ILE A 47 2.77 12.83 -4.13
CA ILE A 47 2.71 11.39 -4.35
C ILE A 47 3.84 10.76 -3.54
N VAL A 48 3.56 9.63 -2.92
CA VAL A 48 4.57 8.82 -2.23
C VAL A 48 4.82 7.56 -3.04
N VAL A 49 6.09 7.24 -3.29
CA VAL A 49 6.54 5.99 -3.90
C VAL A 49 7.32 5.20 -2.86
N PHE A 50 6.91 3.96 -2.61
CA PHE A 50 7.69 3.05 -1.78
C PHE A 50 8.85 2.47 -2.60
N SER A 51 10.06 2.80 -2.19
CA SER A 51 11.28 2.20 -2.69
C SER A 51 11.66 0.97 -1.86
N ARG A 52 12.42 0.06 -2.48
CA ARG A 52 12.93 -1.17 -1.88
C ARG A 52 14.37 -1.37 -2.33
N SER A 53 15.20 -1.98 -1.49
CA SER A 53 16.62 -2.23 -1.80
C SER A 53 17.00 -3.71 -1.89
N SER A 54 16.09 -4.61 -1.49
CA SER A 54 16.37 -6.05 -1.35
C SER A 54 15.64 -6.94 -2.35
N THR A 55 14.31 -6.76 -2.48
CA THR A 55 13.43 -7.64 -3.26
C THR A 55 12.32 -6.84 -3.91
N ARG A 56 11.68 -7.38 -4.96
CA ARG A 56 10.56 -6.76 -5.69
C ARG A 56 10.85 -5.29 -6.01
N LEU A 57 12.01 -5.06 -6.59
CA LEU A 57 12.48 -3.73 -6.94
C LEU A 57 11.68 -3.16 -8.13
N ILE A 58 11.50 -1.85 -8.14
CA ILE A 58 11.11 -1.11 -9.35
C ILE A 58 12.41 -0.75 -10.07
N LEU A 59 12.73 -1.48 -11.15
CA LEU A 59 14.04 -1.37 -11.80
C LEU A 59 14.30 0.00 -12.45
N ASN A 60 13.23 0.69 -12.85
CA ASN A 60 13.23 2.02 -13.46
C ASN A 60 12.54 3.05 -12.55
N GLU A 61 12.77 2.98 -11.24
CA GLU A 61 12.10 3.83 -10.25
C GLU A 61 12.19 5.33 -10.57
N ALA A 62 13.35 5.82 -11.03
CA ALA A 62 13.54 7.22 -11.41
C ALA A 62 12.63 7.65 -12.58
N GLU A 63 12.41 6.77 -13.58
CA GLU A 63 11.49 7.05 -14.69
C GLU A 63 10.04 7.13 -14.20
N VAL A 64 9.64 6.22 -13.31
CA VAL A 64 8.31 6.21 -12.70
C VAL A 64 8.07 7.48 -11.90
N ILE A 65 9.03 7.88 -11.06
CA ILE A 65 8.97 9.12 -10.26
C ILE A 65 8.81 10.34 -11.17
N LEU A 66 9.65 10.47 -12.20
CA LEU A 66 9.59 11.59 -13.12
C LEU A 66 8.26 11.66 -13.86
N ALA A 67 7.78 10.51 -14.35
CA ALA A 67 6.52 10.42 -15.08
C ALA A 67 5.31 10.78 -14.19
N LEU A 68 5.27 10.30 -12.95
CA LEU A 68 4.23 10.65 -11.99
C LEU A 68 4.26 12.16 -11.65
N ALA A 69 5.45 12.72 -11.43
CA ALA A 69 5.61 14.15 -11.15
C ALA A 69 5.08 15.01 -12.31
N GLN A 70 5.42 14.63 -13.55
CA GLN A 70 5.00 15.35 -14.76
C GLN A 70 3.50 15.20 -15.04
N GLU A 71 2.95 13.99 -14.94
CA GLU A 71 1.54 13.72 -15.23
C GLU A 71 0.62 14.49 -14.28
N PHE A 72 0.95 14.51 -12.98
CA PHE A 72 0.08 15.08 -11.96
C PHE A 72 0.47 16.49 -11.52
N GLN A 73 1.63 17.00 -11.96
CA GLN A 73 2.18 18.28 -11.51
C GLN A 73 2.29 18.34 -9.97
N MET A 74 2.71 17.22 -9.38
CA MET A 74 2.85 17.03 -7.95
C MET A 74 4.30 16.69 -7.62
N ARG A 75 4.75 17.10 -6.43
CA ARG A 75 6.00 16.58 -5.88
C ARG A 75 5.85 15.08 -5.65
N VAL A 76 6.91 14.32 -5.93
CA VAL A 76 6.99 12.89 -5.62
C VAL A 76 8.03 12.69 -4.53
N VAL A 77 7.68 11.91 -3.51
CA VAL A 77 8.52 11.61 -2.34
C VAL A 77 8.74 10.10 -2.30
N THR A 78 9.99 9.68 -2.13
CA THR A 78 10.32 8.28 -1.91
C THR A 78 10.42 7.96 -0.43
N VAL A 79 9.92 6.78 -0.06
CA VAL A 79 10.04 6.23 1.30
C VAL A 79 10.49 4.79 1.24
N SER A 80 11.28 4.34 2.22
CA SER A 80 11.78 2.96 2.30
C SER A 80 11.70 2.48 3.74
N LEU A 81 11.18 1.27 3.96
CA LEU A 81 11.18 0.64 5.28
C LEU A 81 12.58 0.19 5.71
N GLU A 82 13.49 0.00 4.75
CA GLU A 82 14.88 -0.37 5.01
C GLU A 82 15.72 0.84 5.48
N GLU A 83 15.34 2.06 5.10
CA GLU A 83 16.11 3.27 5.39
C GLU A 83 15.46 4.18 6.45
N GLN A 84 14.13 4.17 6.55
CA GLN A 84 13.37 5.12 7.35
C GLN A 84 12.57 4.41 8.45
N SER A 85 12.46 5.06 9.61
CA SER A 85 11.60 4.55 10.67
C SER A 85 10.13 4.55 10.26
N PHE A 86 9.36 3.58 10.74
CA PHE A 86 7.92 3.51 10.46
C PHE A 86 7.15 4.79 10.83
N PRO A 87 7.37 5.44 12.00
CA PRO A 87 6.74 6.72 12.31
C PRO A 87 7.05 7.83 11.29
N ALA A 88 8.29 7.92 10.79
CA ALA A 88 8.66 8.90 9.77
C ALA A 88 7.89 8.66 8.46
N ILE A 89 7.75 7.40 8.06
CA ILE A 89 6.97 7.02 6.87
C ILE A 89 5.49 7.36 7.08
N VAL A 90 4.92 7.05 8.25
CA VAL A 90 3.52 7.38 8.58
C VAL A 90 3.30 8.89 8.57
N GLN A 91 4.26 9.68 9.06
CA GLN A 91 4.20 11.15 9.01
C GLN A 91 4.09 11.64 7.57
N VAL A 92 4.87 11.07 6.65
CA VAL A 92 4.82 11.39 5.21
C VAL A 92 3.50 10.90 4.58
N LEU A 93 3.06 9.68 4.87
CA LEU A 93 1.83 9.13 4.29
C LEU A 93 0.56 9.83 4.77
N SER A 94 0.53 10.31 6.01
CA SER A 94 -0.64 10.96 6.61
C SER A 94 -1.16 12.20 5.85
N ARG A 95 -0.34 12.73 4.93
CA ARG A 95 -0.61 13.92 4.11
C ARG A 95 -0.47 13.67 2.60
N ALA A 96 -0.19 12.43 2.18
CA ALA A 96 -0.02 12.11 0.77
C ALA A 96 -1.36 12.00 0.05
N SER A 97 -1.43 12.47 -1.19
CA SER A 97 -2.62 12.35 -2.04
C SER A 97 -2.65 11.02 -2.82
N MET A 98 -1.48 10.38 -2.98
CA MET A 98 -1.34 9.10 -3.65
C MET A 98 -0.17 8.30 -3.06
N LEU A 99 -0.35 6.99 -2.99
CA LEU A 99 0.68 6.02 -2.64
C LEU A 99 0.86 5.03 -3.79
N VAL A 100 2.08 4.89 -4.29
CA VAL A 100 2.46 3.91 -5.32
C VAL A 100 3.45 2.91 -4.71
N SER A 101 3.20 1.61 -4.84
CA SER A 101 4.11 0.58 -4.33
C SER A 101 3.94 -0.74 -5.06
N MET A 102 5.05 -1.48 -5.21
CA MET A 102 4.99 -2.92 -5.49
C MET A 102 4.18 -3.64 -4.41
N HIS A 103 3.39 -4.64 -4.81
CA HIS A 103 2.63 -5.50 -3.91
C HIS A 103 3.52 -5.98 -2.76
N GLY A 104 3.09 -5.74 -1.52
CA GLY A 104 3.82 -6.17 -0.34
C GLY A 104 3.25 -5.63 0.96
N ALA A 105 3.67 -6.24 2.08
CA ALA A 105 3.18 -5.95 3.43
C ALA A 105 3.18 -4.45 3.76
N GLN A 106 4.12 -3.68 3.20
CA GLN A 106 4.21 -2.23 3.41
C GLN A 106 2.95 -1.46 3.00
N LEU A 107 2.15 -1.98 2.06
CA LEU A 107 0.90 -1.34 1.63
C LEU A 107 -0.17 -1.29 2.74
N ILE A 108 0.01 -2.02 3.86
CA ILE A 108 -0.82 -1.83 5.05
C ILE A 108 -0.76 -0.40 5.59
N SER A 109 0.34 0.32 5.33
CA SER A 109 0.52 1.72 5.71
C SER A 109 -0.44 2.68 4.98
N SER A 110 -1.11 2.23 3.91
CA SER A 110 -2.22 2.96 3.29
C SER A 110 -3.35 3.29 4.27
N LEU A 111 -3.46 2.57 5.38
CA LEU A 111 -4.34 2.89 6.52
C LEU A 111 -4.23 4.36 6.97
N PHE A 112 -3.04 4.95 6.88
CA PHE A 112 -2.74 6.29 7.36
C PHE A 112 -3.03 7.39 6.33
N LEU A 113 -3.26 7.04 5.06
CA LEU A 113 -3.58 8.00 4.00
C LEU A 113 -4.87 8.78 4.31
N PRO A 114 -4.99 10.05 3.93
CA PRO A 114 -6.22 10.83 4.08
C PRO A 114 -7.36 10.25 3.22
N CYS A 115 -8.61 10.59 3.55
CA CYS A 115 -9.76 10.23 2.72
C CYS A 115 -9.63 10.86 1.32
N GLY A 116 -10.04 10.13 0.29
CA GLY A 116 -9.90 10.53 -1.10
C GLY A 116 -8.51 10.32 -1.70
N ALA A 117 -7.54 9.86 -0.91
CA ALA A 117 -6.23 9.48 -1.44
C ALA A 117 -6.31 8.21 -2.30
N VAL A 118 -5.31 8.04 -3.16
CA VAL A 118 -5.23 6.95 -4.14
C VAL A 118 -4.15 5.96 -3.73
N VAL A 119 -4.47 4.67 -3.74
CA VAL A 119 -3.51 3.57 -3.59
C VAL A 119 -3.32 2.92 -4.95
N VAL A 120 -2.10 2.95 -5.45
CA VAL A 120 -1.67 2.33 -6.70
C VAL A 120 -0.78 1.14 -6.35
N GLU A 121 -1.32 -0.04 -6.52
CA GLU A 121 -0.63 -1.28 -6.24
C GLU A 121 -0.08 -1.90 -7.52
N LEU A 122 1.23 -2.13 -7.56
CA LEU A 122 1.93 -2.69 -8.72
C LEU A 122 2.18 -4.19 -8.49
N PHE A 123 1.73 -5.02 -9.42
CA PHE A 123 1.90 -6.48 -9.37
C PHE A 123 2.98 -6.94 -10.36
N PRO A 124 3.89 -7.84 -9.94
CA PRO A 124 4.85 -8.48 -10.85
C PRO A 124 4.16 -9.32 -11.93
N TYR A 125 4.96 -9.79 -12.89
CA TYR A 125 4.48 -10.65 -13.96
C TYR A 125 3.85 -11.95 -13.43
N ALA A 126 2.84 -12.45 -14.15
CA ALA A 126 2.05 -13.64 -13.78
C ALA A 126 1.27 -13.56 -12.45
N VAL A 127 1.35 -12.47 -11.70
CA VAL A 127 0.55 -12.28 -10.48
C VAL A 127 -0.76 -11.58 -10.82
N ASN A 128 -1.88 -12.25 -10.51
CA ASN A 128 -3.22 -11.74 -10.81
C ASN A 128 -3.77 -10.85 -9.67
N PRO A 129 -4.00 -9.54 -9.89
CA PRO A 129 -4.50 -8.62 -8.86
C PRO A 129 -5.84 -9.01 -8.25
N GLU A 130 -6.70 -9.72 -8.99
CA GLU A 130 -8.02 -10.13 -8.48
C GLU A 130 -7.97 -11.32 -7.53
N GLN A 131 -6.81 -11.99 -7.42
CA GLN A 131 -6.62 -13.13 -6.51
C GLN A 131 -5.92 -12.73 -5.20
N TYR A 132 -5.21 -11.59 -5.18
CA TYR A 132 -4.42 -11.14 -4.03
C TYR A 132 -4.84 -9.72 -3.65
N THR A 133 -6.00 -9.61 -3.01
CA THR A 133 -6.73 -8.34 -2.82
C THR A 133 -6.73 -7.75 -1.40
N PRO A 134 -5.80 -8.04 -0.46
CA PRO A 134 -5.93 -7.54 0.92
C PRO A 134 -5.96 -6.01 0.99
N TYR A 135 -5.23 -5.31 0.11
CA TYR A 135 -5.20 -3.85 0.10
C TYR A 135 -6.39 -3.23 -0.65
N LYS A 136 -6.93 -3.90 -1.68
CA LYS A 136 -8.22 -3.56 -2.28
C LYS A 136 -9.34 -3.65 -1.25
N THR A 137 -9.33 -4.72 -0.43
CA THR A 137 -10.26 -4.88 0.70
C THR A 137 -10.08 -3.76 1.72
N LEU A 138 -8.84 -3.49 2.16
CA LEU A 138 -8.53 -2.39 3.08
C LEU A 138 -9.06 -1.04 2.57
N ALA A 139 -8.76 -0.68 1.32
CA ALA A 139 -9.20 0.57 0.70
C ALA A 139 -10.73 0.68 0.63
N SER A 140 -11.42 -0.46 0.50
CA SER A 140 -12.88 -0.55 0.40
C SER A 140 -13.60 -0.66 1.75
N LEU A 141 -12.87 -0.73 2.87
CA LEU A 141 -13.51 -0.81 4.19
C LEU A 141 -14.30 0.48 4.47
N PRO A 142 -15.48 0.39 5.12
CA PRO A 142 -16.28 1.58 5.41
C PRO A 142 -15.50 2.62 6.23
N GLY A 143 -15.52 3.87 5.75
CA GLY A 143 -14.79 4.99 6.34
C GLY A 143 -13.31 5.12 5.90
N MET A 144 -12.79 4.17 5.12
CA MET A 144 -11.46 4.36 4.50
C MET A 144 -11.52 5.37 3.36
N ASP A 145 -12.55 5.32 2.51
CA ASP A 145 -12.73 6.28 1.41
C ASP A 145 -11.47 6.46 0.55
N LEU A 146 -10.75 5.36 0.29
CA LEU A 146 -9.57 5.36 -0.56
C LEU A 146 -9.95 4.90 -1.98
N HIS A 147 -9.34 5.52 -2.98
CA HIS A 147 -9.37 5.01 -4.35
C HIS A 147 -8.29 3.97 -4.50
N TYR A 148 -8.61 2.83 -5.12
CA TYR A 148 -7.67 1.75 -5.33
C TYR A 148 -7.52 1.46 -6.82
N ALA A 149 -6.29 1.40 -7.30
CA ALA A 149 -5.93 1.00 -8.65
C ALA A 149 -4.85 -0.09 -8.59
N ALA A 150 -5.04 -1.16 -9.36
CA ALA A 150 -4.06 -2.23 -9.50
C ALA A 150 -3.45 -2.21 -10.90
N TRP A 151 -2.15 -2.01 -10.96
CA TRP A 151 -1.37 -2.17 -12.19
C TRP A 151 -0.70 -3.54 -12.17
N ARG A 152 -0.72 -4.27 -13.28
CA ARG A 152 -0.07 -5.57 -13.42
C ARG A 152 0.97 -5.49 -14.53
N ASN A 153 2.18 -5.98 -14.27
CA ASN A 153 3.12 -6.23 -15.35
C ASN A 153 2.61 -7.38 -16.24
N THR A 154 2.32 -7.08 -17.49
CA THR A 154 1.90 -8.07 -18.50
C THR A 154 3.02 -8.44 -19.47
N ILE A 155 4.19 -7.77 -19.37
CA ILE A 155 5.33 -7.92 -20.27
C ILE A 155 6.39 -8.76 -19.55
N GLU A 156 6.67 -9.96 -20.05
CA GLU A 156 7.60 -10.88 -19.41
C GLU A 156 9.03 -10.32 -19.41
N GLU A 157 9.42 -9.65 -20.48
CA GLU A 157 10.74 -9.02 -20.68
C GLU A 157 11.03 -7.92 -19.66
N ASN A 158 9.98 -7.37 -19.03
CA ASN A 158 10.08 -6.37 -17.97
C ASN A 158 10.28 -7.00 -16.58
N THR A 159 10.69 -8.27 -16.52
CA THR A 159 10.77 -9.04 -15.29
C THR A 159 12.19 -9.57 -15.06
N VAL A 160 12.71 -9.40 -13.84
CA VAL A 160 13.95 -10.05 -13.41
C VAL A 160 13.63 -10.98 -12.24
N ALA A 161 13.73 -12.28 -12.50
CA ALA A 161 13.57 -13.33 -11.50
C ALA A 161 14.92 -13.75 -10.90
N HIS A 162 14.89 -14.39 -9.75
CA HIS A 162 16.09 -14.73 -8.96
C HIS A 162 16.05 -16.19 -8.49
N PRO A 163 16.20 -17.17 -9.41
CA PRO A 163 16.02 -18.59 -9.11
C PRO A 163 17.03 -19.16 -8.10
N ASP A 164 18.17 -18.49 -7.91
CA ASP A 164 19.25 -18.90 -7.01
C ASP A 164 19.13 -18.34 -5.59
N ARG A 165 18.13 -17.48 -5.31
CA ARG A 165 17.86 -16.96 -3.96
C ARG A 165 17.41 -18.08 -3.00
N PRO A 166 17.32 -17.80 -1.68
CA PRO A 166 16.59 -18.66 -0.75
C PRO A 166 15.14 -18.91 -1.20
N TRP A 167 14.60 -20.09 -0.85
CA TRP A 167 13.26 -20.51 -1.28
C TRP A 167 12.15 -19.54 -0.86
N ASP A 168 12.29 -18.93 0.32
CA ASP A 168 11.38 -17.93 0.90
C ASP A 168 11.50 -16.54 0.27
N GLN A 169 12.43 -16.36 -0.68
CA GLN A 169 12.65 -15.16 -1.49
C GLN A 169 12.56 -15.44 -3.00
N GLY A 170 11.83 -16.50 -3.37
CA GLY A 170 11.51 -16.82 -4.76
C GLY A 170 12.52 -17.72 -5.48
N GLY A 171 13.55 -18.22 -4.79
CA GLY A 171 14.47 -19.18 -5.38
C GLY A 171 13.85 -20.56 -5.59
N ILE A 172 14.16 -21.18 -6.72
CA ILE A 172 13.63 -22.48 -7.15
C ILE A 172 14.72 -23.53 -7.37
N ALA A 173 16.00 -23.18 -7.19
CA ALA A 173 17.13 -24.11 -7.38
C ALA A 173 17.07 -25.37 -6.50
N HIS A 174 16.33 -25.33 -5.38
CA HIS A 174 16.11 -26.44 -4.47
C HIS A 174 15.07 -27.46 -4.95
N LEU A 175 14.29 -27.13 -5.98
CA LEU A 175 13.26 -27.99 -6.55
C LEU A 175 13.87 -28.91 -7.61
N ASP A 176 13.18 -29.99 -7.97
CA ASP A 176 13.58 -30.80 -9.11
C ASP A 176 13.46 -30.03 -10.44
N LYS A 177 14.13 -30.52 -11.48
CA LYS A 177 14.18 -29.84 -12.77
C LYS A 177 12.81 -29.76 -13.44
N GLU A 178 11.94 -30.73 -13.24
CA GLU A 178 10.62 -30.78 -13.87
C GLU A 178 9.72 -29.66 -13.32
N GLU A 179 9.71 -29.51 -11.98
CA GLU A 179 9.00 -28.45 -11.29
C GLU A 179 9.57 -27.07 -11.62
N GLN A 180 10.89 -26.94 -11.71
CA GLN A 180 11.51 -25.68 -12.17
C GLN A 180 11.03 -25.30 -13.58
N GLN A 181 11.04 -26.24 -14.53
CA GLN A 181 10.57 -25.97 -15.89
C GLN A 181 9.07 -25.64 -15.92
N ARG A 182 8.25 -26.32 -15.12
CA ARG A 182 6.81 -26.03 -14.97
C ARG A 182 6.59 -24.60 -14.48
N ILE A 183 7.31 -24.18 -13.43
CA ILE A 183 7.20 -22.82 -12.87
C ILE A 183 7.64 -21.78 -13.90
N LEU A 184 8.76 -22.00 -14.59
CA LEU A 184 9.29 -21.09 -15.60
C LEU A 184 8.32 -20.91 -16.78
N ALA A 185 7.70 -21.99 -17.25
CA ALA A 185 6.76 -21.96 -18.36
C ALA A 185 5.39 -21.35 -18.02
N SER A 186 5.06 -21.22 -16.72
CA SER A 186 3.79 -20.65 -16.29
C SER A 186 3.65 -19.16 -16.61
N ARG A 187 2.42 -18.71 -16.88
CA ARG A 187 2.10 -17.30 -17.21
C ARG A 187 1.10 -16.66 -16.26
N ASP A 188 0.52 -17.43 -15.35
CA ASP A 188 -0.38 -16.95 -14.30
C ASP A 188 -0.26 -17.90 -13.11
N VAL A 189 -0.13 -17.36 -11.89
CA VAL A 189 -0.08 -18.18 -10.67
C VAL A 189 -1.50 -18.68 -10.35
N PRO A 190 -1.73 -20.00 -10.32
CA PRO A 190 -3.03 -20.53 -9.92
C PRO A 190 -3.37 -20.20 -8.47
N ARG A 191 -4.67 -20.26 -8.15
CA ARG A 191 -5.12 -20.19 -6.76
C ARG A 191 -4.45 -21.28 -5.93
N HIS A 192 -3.91 -20.88 -4.80
CA HIS A 192 -3.17 -21.77 -3.91
C HIS A 192 -3.40 -21.35 -2.45
N LEU A 193 -3.10 -22.26 -1.52
CA LEU A 193 -3.04 -21.90 -0.10
C LEU A 193 -1.74 -21.16 0.17
N CYS A 194 -1.86 -20.00 0.81
CA CYS A 194 -0.75 -19.07 0.96
C CYS A 194 0.51 -19.68 1.56
N CYS A 195 1.58 -19.04 1.10
CA CYS A 195 2.78 -18.62 1.82
C CYS A 195 3.99 -19.52 1.59
N ARG A 196 3.79 -20.73 1.08
CA ARG A 196 4.89 -21.67 0.78
C ARG A 196 4.80 -22.29 -0.61
N ASN A 197 3.89 -21.83 -1.45
CA ASN A 197 3.80 -22.29 -2.83
C ASN A 197 5.02 -21.76 -3.63
N PRO A 198 5.85 -22.62 -4.24
CA PRO A 198 7.09 -22.20 -4.90
C PRO A 198 6.85 -21.33 -6.15
N GLU A 199 5.80 -21.62 -6.93
CA GLU A 199 5.44 -20.83 -8.10
C GLU A 199 5.03 -19.41 -7.71
N TRP A 200 4.20 -19.28 -6.67
CA TRP A 200 3.84 -18.01 -6.09
C TRP A 200 5.06 -17.22 -5.62
N LEU A 201 5.94 -17.85 -4.83
CA LEU A 201 7.15 -17.20 -4.33
C LEU A 201 8.05 -16.76 -5.48
N TYR A 202 8.23 -17.61 -6.50
CA TYR A 202 8.99 -17.29 -7.69
C TYR A 202 8.46 -16.06 -8.42
N ARG A 203 7.12 -15.95 -8.59
CA ARG A 203 6.49 -14.82 -9.30
C ARG A 203 6.39 -13.55 -8.44
N ILE A 204 6.03 -13.66 -7.17
CA ILE A 204 5.83 -12.48 -6.33
C ILE A 204 7.14 -11.77 -6.01
N TYR A 205 8.28 -12.48 -5.93
CA TYR A 205 9.58 -11.90 -5.58
C TYR A 205 10.36 -11.32 -6.78
N GLN A 206 9.76 -11.32 -7.97
CA GLN A 206 10.38 -10.75 -9.17
C GLN A 206 10.55 -9.24 -9.03
N ASP A 207 11.70 -8.75 -9.50
CA ASP A 207 11.90 -7.33 -9.72
C ASP A 207 11.26 -6.96 -11.06
N THR A 208 10.70 -5.75 -11.13
CA THR A 208 9.84 -5.32 -12.23
C THR A 208 10.33 -4.02 -12.81
N ARG A 209 10.52 -3.99 -14.13
CA ARG A 209 10.58 -2.76 -14.90
C ARG A 209 9.14 -2.33 -15.20
N VAL A 210 8.72 -1.20 -14.66
CA VAL A 210 7.37 -0.68 -14.87
C VAL A 210 7.26 -0.10 -16.27
N ASP A 211 6.26 -0.55 -17.02
CA ASP A 211 5.86 0.11 -18.27
C ASP A 211 5.10 1.40 -17.92
N VAL A 212 5.82 2.53 -18.03
CA VAL A 212 5.31 3.84 -17.62
C VAL A 212 4.05 4.25 -18.42
N PRO A 213 3.98 4.09 -19.75
CA PRO A 213 2.77 4.44 -20.50
C PRO A 213 1.51 3.74 -20.00
N SER A 214 1.56 2.42 -19.81
CA SER A 214 0.40 1.65 -19.30
C SER A 214 0.04 2.02 -17.86
N LEU A 215 1.03 2.33 -17.01
CA LEU A 215 0.76 2.84 -15.66
C LEU A 215 0.00 4.17 -15.71
N LEU A 216 0.46 5.13 -16.53
CA LEU A 216 -0.21 6.42 -16.64
C LEU A 216 -1.62 6.30 -17.26
N GLU A 217 -1.80 5.41 -18.23
CA GLU A 217 -3.12 5.12 -18.82
C GLU A 217 -4.10 4.61 -17.75
N LEU A 218 -3.71 3.58 -16.97
CA LEU A 218 -4.49 3.08 -15.85
C LEU A 218 -4.88 4.21 -14.88
N LEU A 219 -3.92 5.06 -14.51
CA LEU A 219 -4.17 6.15 -13.57
C LEU A 219 -5.12 7.20 -14.13
N ARG A 220 -5.00 7.57 -15.41
CA ARG A 220 -5.93 8.50 -16.05
C ARG A 220 -7.35 7.95 -16.05
N GLU A 221 -7.54 6.67 -16.34
CA GLU A 221 -8.87 6.04 -16.34
C GLU A 221 -9.48 6.03 -14.93
N ASN A 222 -8.72 5.56 -13.95
CA ASN A 222 -9.19 5.44 -12.56
C ASN A 222 -9.44 6.81 -11.88
N LEU A 223 -8.70 7.85 -12.29
CA LEU A 223 -8.85 9.19 -11.72
C LEU A 223 -9.90 10.05 -12.44
N LYS A 224 -10.21 9.78 -13.71
CA LYS A 224 -11.36 10.40 -14.40
C LYS A 224 -12.69 9.99 -13.78
N THR A 225 -12.76 8.75 -13.29
CA THR A 225 -13.97 8.19 -12.70
C THR A 225 -14.19 8.61 -11.24
N ARG A 226 -13.40 9.55 -10.68
CA ARG A 226 -13.55 10.07 -9.31
C ARG A 226 -15.04 10.33 -9.03
N PRO A 227 -15.74 9.41 -8.35
CA PRO A 227 -17.08 9.69 -7.90
C PRO A 227 -16.91 10.88 -6.97
N SER A 228 -17.75 11.91 -7.09
CA SER A 228 -17.88 12.87 -6.01
C SER A 228 -18.00 12.05 -4.73
N LEU A 229 -17.07 12.21 -3.78
CA LEU A 229 -17.09 11.58 -2.45
C LEU A 229 -18.34 12.06 -1.70
N ARG A 230 -19.52 11.68 -2.20
CA ARG A 230 -20.75 11.69 -1.43
C ARG A 230 -20.48 10.66 -0.37
N LYS A 231 -20.40 11.11 0.88
CA LYS A 231 -20.34 10.25 2.07
C LYS A 231 -21.39 9.15 1.92
N ALA A 232 -21.00 8.02 1.34
CA ALA A 232 -21.85 6.86 1.28
C ALA A 232 -21.93 6.42 2.73
N ARG A 233 -23.11 6.59 3.35
CA ARG A 233 -23.31 6.10 4.71
C ARG A 233 -22.94 4.62 4.71
N PRO A 234 -22.00 4.18 5.57
CA PRO A 234 -21.67 2.77 5.71
C PRO A 234 -22.95 1.94 5.83
N VAL A 235 -23.13 0.96 4.95
CA VAL A 235 -24.26 0.01 5.04
C VAL A 235 -24.15 -0.83 6.32
N SER A 236 -22.93 -1.01 6.84
CA SER A 236 -22.66 -1.61 8.14
C SER A 236 -21.36 -1.08 8.74
N THR A 237 -21.29 -1.05 10.06
CA THR A 237 -20.08 -0.69 10.80
C THR A 237 -19.24 -1.95 11.02
N VAL A 238 -18.03 -1.98 10.47
CA VAL A 238 -17.09 -3.09 10.73
C VAL A 238 -16.29 -2.76 11.98
N HIS A 239 -16.47 -3.57 13.02
CA HIS A 239 -15.67 -3.49 14.23
C HIS A 239 -14.58 -4.58 14.19
N PRO A 240 -13.33 -4.25 14.53
CA PRO A 240 -12.33 -5.29 14.79
C PRO A 240 -12.89 -6.28 15.81
N GLY A 241 -12.73 -7.57 15.53
CA GLY A 241 -13.10 -8.61 16.49
C GLY A 241 -12.35 -8.39 17.81
N ARG A 242 -13.04 -8.58 18.93
CA ARG A 242 -12.38 -8.56 20.24
C ARG A 242 -11.37 -9.69 20.29
N VAL A 243 -10.08 -9.35 20.44
CA VAL A 243 -9.01 -10.33 20.69
C VAL A 243 -9.38 -11.13 21.94
N ARG A 244 -9.51 -12.45 21.82
CA ARG A 244 -9.88 -13.32 22.94
C ARG A 244 -8.64 -14.04 23.44
N GLN A 245 -8.65 -14.38 24.73
CA GLN A 245 -7.62 -15.22 25.34
C GLN A 245 -6.17 -14.80 25.01
N ALA A 246 -5.91 -13.48 25.05
CA ALA A 246 -4.55 -12.99 24.84
C ALA A 246 -3.64 -13.53 25.96
N GLN A 247 -2.61 -14.29 25.58
CA GLN A 247 -1.60 -14.83 26.48
C GLN A 247 -0.24 -14.24 26.13
N CYS A 248 0.52 -13.92 27.17
CA CYS A 248 1.89 -13.45 27.06
C CYS A 248 2.72 -14.33 27.99
N LEU A 249 3.56 -15.18 27.41
CA LEU A 249 4.43 -16.09 28.13
C LEU A 249 5.87 -15.63 27.97
N THR A 250 6.55 -15.44 29.09
CA THR A 250 7.99 -15.18 29.12
C THR A 250 8.70 -16.41 29.64
N SER A 251 9.80 -16.79 28.99
CA SER A 251 10.68 -17.85 29.48
C SER A 251 12.13 -17.43 29.28
N VAL A 252 12.95 -17.60 30.31
CA VAL A 252 14.40 -17.38 30.25
C VAL A 252 15.03 -18.73 29.94
N GLN A 253 15.61 -18.88 28.75
CA GLN A 253 16.22 -20.14 28.31
C GLN A 253 17.70 -20.23 28.72
N ALA A 254 18.38 -19.10 28.87
CA ALA A 254 19.76 -19.00 29.36
C ALA A 254 20.03 -17.60 29.94
N ALA A 255 21.20 -17.39 30.56
CA ALA A 255 21.60 -16.12 31.19
C ALA A 255 21.50 -14.89 30.25
N ASN A 256 21.56 -15.11 28.93
CA ASN A 256 21.48 -14.07 27.90
C ASN A 256 20.32 -14.27 26.89
N GLU A 257 19.37 -15.18 27.17
CA GLU A 257 18.33 -15.51 26.19
C GLU A 257 16.95 -15.55 26.84
N ALA A 258 16.13 -14.55 26.51
CA ALA A 258 14.74 -14.45 26.94
C ALA A 258 13.81 -14.61 25.72
N LYS A 259 12.83 -15.50 25.85
CA LYS A 259 11.79 -15.74 24.86
C LYS A 259 10.47 -15.16 25.34
N LEU A 260 9.86 -14.33 24.50
CA LEU A 260 8.51 -13.83 24.65
C LEU A 260 7.61 -14.54 23.63
N THR A 261 6.54 -15.18 24.09
CA THR A 261 5.51 -15.78 23.24
C THR A 261 4.20 -15.06 23.47
N VAL A 262 3.62 -14.48 22.42
CA VAL A 262 2.32 -13.82 22.46
C VAL A 262 1.35 -14.64 21.61
N SER A 263 0.20 -15.02 22.17
CA SER A 263 -0.84 -15.76 21.47
C SER A 263 -2.23 -15.19 21.79
N TRP A 264 -3.20 -15.43 20.92
CA TRP A 264 -4.60 -15.07 21.10
C TRP A 264 -5.49 -15.99 20.26
N GLN A 265 -6.79 -15.99 20.59
CA GLN A 265 -7.86 -16.65 19.82
C GLN A 265 -8.80 -15.61 19.18
#